data_AF-A0AAV3UWK4-F1
#
_entry.id   AF-A0AAV3UWK4-F1
#
_cell.length_a   1.000
_cell.length_b   1.000
_cell.length_c   1.000
_cell.angle_alpha   90.00
_cell.angle_beta   90.00
_cell.angle_gamma   90.00
#
_symmetry.space_group_name_H-M   'P 1'
#
loop_
_entity.id
_entity.type
_entity.pdbx_description
1 polymer ?
#
loop_
_entity_poly.entity_id
_entity_poly.type
_entity_poly.pdbx_seq_one_letter_code
_entity_poly.pdbx_strand_id
1 'polypeptide(L)'
;MKDKTKSINDYSDTISNNVTKACSISVVLQAAIENDCEPTKPHLVNTLWAVIDLLAEAEQAEERILEIERGHKRGEKPQTAGEGADASTTRESGVKAA
;
A
#
# COMPACT_ATOMS: atom_id res chain seq x y z
N MET A 1 0.30 3.11 -24.44
CA MET A 1 1.30 4.01 -23.81
C MET A 1 0.66 5.27 -23.27
N LYS A 2 -0.17 5.99 -24.04
CA LYS A 2 -0.87 7.21 -23.56
C LYS A 2 -1.70 7.02 -22.28
N ASP A 3 -2.37 5.88 -22.14
CA ASP A 3 -3.21 5.61 -20.96
C ASP A 3 -2.39 5.42 -19.67
N LYS A 4 -1.20 4.80 -19.78
CA LYS A 4 -0.29 4.64 -18.64
C LYS A 4 0.24 5.98 -18.14
N THR A 5 0.69 6.84 -19.06
CA THR A 5 1.19 8.18 -18.74
C THR A 5 0.10 9.03 -18.09
N LYS A 6 -1.14 8.95 -18.58
CA LYS A 6 -2.28 9.63 -17.96
C LYS A 6 -2.52 9.14 -16.53
N SER A 7 -2.61 7.82 -16.32
CA SER A 7 -2.82 7.27 -14.98
C SER A 7 -1.70 7.65 -13.99
N ILE A 8 -0.43 7.63 -14.43
CA ILE A 8 0.70 8.05 -13.58
C ILE A 8 0.57 9.52 -13.19
N ASN A 9 0.20 10.40 -14.13
CA ASN A 9 -0.04 11.81 -13.82
C ASN A 9 -1.21 11.99 -12.85
N ASP A 10 -2.34 11.31 -13.07
CA ASP A 10 -3.52 11.38 -12.20
C ASP A 10 -3.18 10.95 -10.75
N TYR A 11 -2.38 9.89 -10.59
CA TYR A 11 -1.89 9.47 -9.26
C TYR A 11 -0.88 10.45 -8.66
N SER A 12 0.01 11.02 -9.47
CA SER A 12 0.98 12.03 -9.01
C SER A 12 0.29 13.28 -8.50
N ASP A 13 -0.77 13.72 -9.18
CA ASP A 13 -1.62 14.83 -8.74
C ASP A 13 -2.34 14.50 -7.43
N THR A 14 -2.80 13.26 -7.28
CA THR A 14 -3.42 12.77 -6.03
C THR A 14 -2.43 12.83 -4.87
N ILE A 15 -1.20 12.35 -5.05
CA ILE A 15 -0.12 12.43 -4.05
C ILE A 15 0.12 13.88 -3.65
N SER A 16 0.37 14.75 -4.62
CA SER A 16 0.69 16.16 -4.37
C SER A 16 -0.44 16.88 -3.62
N ASN A 17 -1.68 16.68 -4.06
CA ASN A 17 -2.86 17.28 -3.44
C ASN A 17 -3.06 16.81 -2.00
N ASN A 18 -2.97 15.50 -1.75
CA ASN A 18 -3.22 14.94 -0.43
C ASN A 18 -2.11 15.28 0.56
N VAL A 19 -0.85 15.24 0.13
CA VAL A 19 0.29 15.71 0.95
C VAL A 19 0.14 17.19 1.29
N THR A 20 -0.21 18.02 0.31
CA THR A 20 -0.41 19.47 0.53
C THR A 20 -1.53 19.73 1.56
N LYS A 21 -2.65 19.01 1.46
CA LYS A 21 -3.74 19.09 2.44
C LYS A 21 -3.30 18.62 3.82
N ALA A 22 -2.62 17.48 3.91
CA ALA A 22 -2.11 16.93 5.16
C ALA A 22 -1.16 17.92 5.86
N CYS A 23 -0.22 18.53 5.12
CA CYS A 23 0.66 19.57 5.64
C CYS A 23 -0.12 20.80 6.13
N SER A 24 -1.07 21.30 5.33
CA SER A 24 -1.87 22.47 5.69
C SER A 24 -2.69 22.25 6.97
N ILE A 25 -3.31 21.07 7.10
CA ILE A 25 -4.07 20.68 8.29
C ILE A 25 -3.13 20.53 9.49
N SER A 26 -1.95 19.93 9.31
CA SER A 26 -0.95 19.75 10.37
C SER A 26 -0.50 21.09 10.96
N VAL A 27 -0.32 22.13 10.14
CA VAL A 27 0.01 23.49 10.62
C VAL A 27 -1.10 24.06 11.50
N VAL A 28 -2.36 23.92 11.08
CA VAL A 28 -3.52 24.40 11.88
C VAL A 28 -3.68 23.58 13.16
N LEU A 29 -3.46 22.27 13.10
CA LEU A 29 -3.53 21.37 14.24
C LEU A 29 -2.45 21.71 15.28
N GLN A 30 -1.22 21.99 14.84
CA GLN A 30 -0.13 22.44 15.70
C GLN A 30 -0.48 23.75 16.42
N ALA A 31 -0.97 24.75 15.68
CA ALA A 31 -1.40 26.02 16.26
C ALA A 31 -2.56 25.86 17.26
N ALA A 32 -3.48 24.93 17.00
CA ALA A 32 -4.57 24.63 17.92
C ALA A 32 -4.06 24.00 19.23
N ILE A 33 -3.13 23.05 19.15
CA ILE A 33 -2.52 22.42 20.33
C ILE A 33 -1.75 23.45 21.17
N GLU A 34 -0.99 24.34 20.51
CA GLU A 34 -0.24 25.42 21.16
C GLU A 34 -1.13 26.45 21.86
N ASN A 35 -2.35 26.66 21.38
CA ASN A 35 -3.33 27.59 21.96
C ASN A 35 -4.21 26.94 23.07
N ASP A 36 -3.61 26.06 23.88
CA ASP A 36 -4.25 25.40 25.05
C ASP A 36 -5.46 24.52 24.72
N CYS A 37 -5.51 24.00 23.49
CA CYS A 37 -6.47 22.99 23.10
C CYS A 37 -5.87 21.61 23.39
N GLU A 38 -6.23 21.00 24.52
CA GLU A 38 -5.75 19.66 24.88
C GLU A 38 -5.90 18.67 23.71
N PRO A 39 -4.85 17.87 23.38
CA PRO A 39 -4.82 17.01 22.20
C PRO A 39 -5.89 15.92 22.19
N THR A 40 -6.58 15.72 23.30
CA THR A 40 -7.67 14.76 23.51
C THR A 40 -9.04 15.29 23.08
N LYS A 41 -9.16 16.58 22.75
CA LYS A 41 -10.44 17.14 22.29
C LYS A 41 -10.91 16.43 21.01
N PRO A 42 -12.17 15.97 20.92
CA PRO A 42 -12.63 15.14 19.80
C PRO A 42 -12.39 15.72 18.40
N HIS A 43 -12.50 17.04 18.24
CA HIS A 43 -12.24 17.69 16.95
C HIS A 43 -10.77 17.64 16.53
N LEU A 44 -9.82 17.68 17.48
CA LEU A 44 -8.38 17.56 17.19
C LEU A 44 -8.03 16.12 16.83
N VAL A 45 -8.58 15.15 17.55
CA VAL A 45 -8.42 13.72 17.24
C VAL A 45 -8.97 13.39 15.86
N ASN A 46 -10.16 13.89 15.51
CA ASN A 46 -10.74 13.71 14.17
C ASN A 46 -9.88 14.38 13.08
N THR A 47 -9.30 15.54 13.39
CA THR A 47 -8.40 16.25 12.47
C THR A 47 -7.11 15.47 12.25
N LEU A 48 -6.56 14.84 13.29
CA LEU A 48 -5.41 13.96 13.18
C LEU A 48 -5.71 12.73 12.32
N TRP A 49 -6.88 12.09 12.51
CA TRP A 49 -7.30 10.98 11.65
C TRP A 49 -7.44 11.41 10.19
N ALA A 50 -8.00 12.59 9.91
CA ALA A 50 -8.08 13.10 8.55
C ALA A 50 -6.70 13.32 7.89
N VAL A 51 -5.69 13.75 8.66
CA VAL A 51 -4.30 13.83 8.18
C VAL A 51 -3.77 12.44 7.83
N ILE A 52 -4.00 11.45 8.69
CA ILE A 52 -3.57 10.05 8.47
C ILE A 52 -4.22 9.49 7.20
N ASP A 53 -5.52 9.69 7.01
CA ASP A 53 -6.25 9.20 5.83
C ASP A 53 -5.69 9.80 4.53
N LEU A 54 -5.41 11.10 4.51
CA LEU A 54 -4.80 11.77 3.35
C LEU A 54 -3.41 11.19 3.02
N LEU A 55 -2.59 10.90 4.04
CA LEU A 55 -1.27 10.31 3.84
C LEU A 55 -1.36 8.86 3.35
N ALA A 56 -2.29 8.08 3.88
CA ALA A 56 -2.54 6.71 3.44
C ALA A 56 -3.01 6.65 1.98
N GLU A 57 -3.89 7.57 1.57
CA GLU A 57 -4.30 7.69 0.17
C GLU A 57 -3.14 8.08 -0.75
N ALA A 58 -2.23 8.95 -0.29
CA ALA A 58 -1.03 9.32 -1.06
C ALA A 58 -0.07 8.13 -1.21
N GLU A 59 0.17 7.36 -0.14
CA GLU A 59 0.98 6.14 -0.18
C GLU A 59 0.36 5.10 -1.13
N GLN A 60 -0.97 4.93 -1.09
CA GLN A 60 -1.66 4.04 -2.01
C GLN A 60 -1.50 4.49 -3.47
N ALA A 61 -1.58 5.80 -3.75
CA ALA A 61 -1.36 6.33 -5.09
C ALA A 61 0.09 6.10 -5.57
N GLU A 62 1.08 6.21 -4.69
CA GLU A 62 2.48 5.86 -4.98
C GLU A 62 2.63 4.37 -5.32
N GLU A 63 1.99 3.48 -4.55
CA GLU A 63 1.96 2.04 -4.85
C GLU A 63 1.38 1.78 -6.26
N ARG A 64 0.29 2.47 -6.65
CA ARG A 64 -0.30 2.34 -7.99
C ARG A 64 0.63 2.78 -9.11
N ILE A 65 1.40 3.85 -8.92
CA ILE A 65 2.41 4.28 -9.90
C ILE A 65 3.45 3.17 -10.08
N LEU A 66 3.97 2.61 -8.97
CA LEU A 66 4.95 1.52 -9.00
C LEU A 66 4.39 0.27 -9.70
N GLU A 67 3.12 -0.09 -9.47
CA GLU A 67 2.45 -1.20 -10.14
C GLU A 67 2.38 -0.97 -11.67
N ILE A 68 2.07 0.26 -12.12
CA ILE A 68 2.00 0.61 -13.54
C ILE A 68 3.37 0.57 -14.21
N GLU A 69 4.39 1.11 -13.53
CA GLU A 69 5.76 1.20 -14.04
C GLU A 69 6.44 -0.17 -14.09
N ARG A 70 6.33 -0.96 -13.03
CA ARG A 70 6.99 -2.28 -12.91
C ARG A 70 6.17 -3.42 -13.51
N GLY A 71 4.90 -3.17 -13.85
CA GLY A 71 3.96 -4.22 -14.30
C GLY A 71 3.68 -5.29 -13.24
N HIS A 72 4.09 -5.07 -11.99
CA HIS A 72 3.98 -6.04 -10.91
C HIS A 72 2.76 -5.70 -10.06
N LYS A 73 1.79 -6.60 -10.00
CA LYS A 73 0.64 -6.48 -9.10
C LYS A 73 1.00 -7.15 -7.77
N ARG A 74 0.69 -6.51 -6.65
CA ARG A 74 0.74 -7.20 -5.35
C ARG A 74 -0.24 -8.38 -5.37
N GLY A 75 0.29 -9.60 -5.53
CA GLY A 75 -0.50 -10.83 -5.55
C GLY A 75 -0.04 -11.95 -6.49
N GLU A 76 0.86 -11.71 -7.44
CA GLU A 76 1.48 -12.82 -8.18
C GLU A 76 2.56 -13.48 -7.31
N LYS A 77 2.14 -14.50 -6.56
CA LYS A 77 3.06 -15.56 -6.12
C LYS A 77 3.89 -15.96 -7.35
N PRO A 78 5.23 -16.02 -7.26
CA PRO A 78 6.03 -16.50 -8.38
C PRO A 78 5.49 -17.86 -8.80
N GLN A 79 4.94 -17.96 -10.01
CA GLN A 79 4.78 -19.25 -10.65
C GLN A 79 6.21 -19.75 -10.87
N THR A 80 6.66 -20.61 -9.96
CA THR A 80 7.84 -21.44 -10.15
C THR A 80 7.70 -22.13 -11.49
N ALA A 81 8.45 -21.65 -12.48
CA ALA A 81 8.78 -22.39 -13.67
C ALA A 81 9.45 -23.69 -13.22
N GLY A 82 8.82 -24.81 -13.55
CA GLY A 82 9.22 -26.14 -13.13
C GLY A 82 8.29 -27.18 -13.72
N GLU A 83 8.19 -27.18 -15.05
CA GLU A 83 7.81 -28.37 -15.80
C GLU A 83 8.82 -29.48 -15.51
N GLY A 84 8.32 -30.69 -15.25
CA GLY A 84 9.07 -31.93 -15.44
C GLY A 84 9.91 -32.40 -14.26
N ALA A 85 9.29 -33.12 -13.32
CA ALA A 85 9.95 -34.23 -12.65
C ALA A 85 8.92 -35.35 -12.45
N ASP A 86 8.87 -36.19 -13.48
CA ASP A 86 8.30 -37.53 -13.53
C ASP A 86 8.49 -38.25 -12.19
N ALA A 87 7.43 -38.38 -11.40
CA ALA A 87 7.43 -39.23 -10.22
C ALA A 87 7.27 -40.68 -10.68
N SER A 88 8.34 -41.20 -11.29
CA SER A 88 8.51 -42.59 -11.67
C SER A 88 8.32 -43.47 -10.42
N THR A 89 7.41 -44.43 -10.57
CA THR A 89 7.09 -45.47 -9.60
C THR A 89 8.31 -46.33 -9.28
N THR A 90 8.70 -46.43 -8.01
CA THR A 90 9.46 -47.59 -7.50
C THR A 90 8.74 -48.15 -6.28
N ARG A 91 8.26 -49.39 -6.45
CA ARG A 91 7.75 -50.26 -5.40
C ARG A 91 8.94 -51.08 -4.87
N GLU A 92 9.20 -51.05 -3.57
CA GLU A 92 10.08 -52.00 -2.87
C GLU A 92 9.60 -52.07 -1.40
N SER A 93 8.84 -53.10 -1.02
CA SER A 93 9.24 -54.40 -0.44
C SER A 93 9.62 -54.34 1.06
N GLY A 94 8.67 -54.79 1.90
CA GLY A 94 8.92 -55.59 3.11
C GLY A 94 9.29 -54.89 4.42
N VAL A 95 8.45 -55.04 5.45
CA VAL A 95 8.74 -55.84 6.67
C VAL A 95 7.50 -55.88 7.59
N LYS A 96 7.36 -57.04 8.24
CA LYS A 96 6.25 -57.66 8.97
C LYS A 96 6.19 -57.24 10.44
N ALA A 97 4.99 -57.07 11.02
CA ALA A 97 4.72 -57.35 12.45
C ALA A 97 3.21 -57.44 12.73
N ALA A 98 2.73 -58.67 12.96
CA ALA A 98 1.77 -59.06 14.01
C ALA A 98 1.90 -60.57 14.21
#